data_AF-A0A2T5IGG6-F1
#
_entry.id   AF-A0A2T5IGG6-F1
#
_cell.length_a   1.000
_cell.length_b   1.000
_cell.length_c   1.000
_cell.angle_alpha   90.00
_cell.angle_beta   90.00
_cell.angle_gamma   90.00
#
_symmetry.space_group_name_H-M   'P 1'
#
loop_
_entity.id
_entity.type
_entity.pdbx_description
1 polymer ?
#
loop_
_entity_poly.entity_id
_entity_poly.type
_entity_poly.pdbx_seq_one_letter_code
_entity_poly.pdbx_strand_id
1 'polypeptide(L)'
;MNIIMGLLDFILHIDQNLVLMVNHFGAWTYVILFLIVFVETGIVVFPFLPGDSLLFAAGAMASLSGSKLSLPIVMLATVIGAILGDLMNYHHFTTFHAPQGIKIQTTPNFLYD
;
A
#
# COMPACT_ATOMS: atom_id res chain seq x y z
N MET A 1 -8.86 -25.96 -12.66
CA MET A 1 -9.26 -24.68 -12.04
C MET A 1 -8.52 -23.59 -12.80
N ASN A 2 -9.21 -22.58 -13.32
CA ASN A 2 -8.56 -21.52 -14.10
C ASN A 2 -7.44 -20.88 -13.27
N ILE A 3 -6.25 -20.70 -13.83
CA ILE A 3 -5.09 -20.08 -13.15
C ILE A 3 -5.49 -18.69 -12.61
N ILE A 4 -6.35 -17.98 -13.36
CA ILE A 4 -6.94 -16.70 -12.97
C ILE A 4 -7.77 -16.83 -11.68
N MET A 5 -8.67 -17.83 -11.60
CA MET A 5 -9.46 -18.06 -10.38
C MET A 5 -8.56 -18.45 -9.19
N GLY A 6 -7.56 -19.31 -9.41
CA GLY A 6 -6.63 -19.70 -8.34
C GLY A 6 -5.78 -18.52 -7.81
N LEU A 7 -5.38 -17.60 -8.69
CA LEU A 7 -4.66 -16.38 -8.30
C LEU A 7 -5.58 -15.39 -7.58
N LEU A 8 -6.83 -15.28 -8.02
CA LEU A 8 -7.82 -14.36 -7.45
C LEU A 8 -8.26 -14.83 -6.05
N ASP A 9 -8.50 -16.13 -5.85
CA ASP A 9 -8.78 -16.72 -4.54
C ASP A 9 -7.59 -16.58 -3.57
N PHE A 10 -6.36 -16.72 -4.07
CA PHE A 10 -5.14 -16.53 -3.27
C PHE A 10 -4.92 -15.08 -2.83
N ILE A 11 -5.16 -14.12 -3.73
CA ILE A 11 -5.10 -12.68 -3.42
C ILE A 11 -6.22 -12.28 -2.45
N LEU A 12 -7.43 -12.83 -2.61
CA LEU A 12 -8.56 -12.53 -1.74
C LEU A 12 -8.43 -13.14 -0.34
N HIS A 13 -7.76 -14.29 -0.19
CA HIS A 13 -7.52 -14.95 1.11
C HIS A 13 -6.07 -14.79 1.59
N ILE A 14 -5.42 -13.70 1.19
CA ILE A 14 -4.02 -13.46 1.54
C ILE A 14 -3.85 -13.17 3.04
N ASP A 15 -4.93 -12.74 3.73
CA ASP A 15 -4.98 -12.53 5.18
C ASP A 15 -4.78 -13.86 5.95
N GLN A 16 -5.39 -14.96 5.49
CA GLN A 16 -5.27 -16.28 6.13
C GLN A 16 -3.90 -16.91 5.86
N ASN A 17 -3.36 -16.66 4.66
CA ASN A 17 -2.02 -17.12 4.27
C ASN A 17 -0.91 -16.23 4.83
N LEU A 18 -1.24 -15.05 5.36
CA LEU A 18 -0.27 -14.13 5.95
C LEU A 18 0.48 -14.77 7.11
N VAL A 19 -0.20 -15.60 7.91
CA VAL A 19 0.41 -16.33 9.04
C VAL A 19 1.50 -17.30 8.57
N LEU A 20 1.23 -18.01 7.47
CA LEU A 20 2.22 -18.91 6.85
C LEU A 20 3.34 -18.11 6.19
N MET A 21 3.03 -16.98 5.54
CA MET A 21 4.03 -16.12 4.94
C MET A 21 4.95 -15.50 5.97
N VAL A 22 4.44 -14.90 7.05
CA VAL A 22 5.23 -14.29 8.11
C VAL A 22 6.20 -15.28 8.75
N ASN A 23 5.74 -16.51 8.99
CA ASN A 23 6.57 -17.54 9.61
C ASN A 23 7.67 -18.06 8.66
N HIS A 24 7.41 -18.13 7.35
CA HIS A 24 8.35 -18.67 6.37
C HIS A 24 9.29 -17.62 5.74
N PHE A 25 8.79 -16.40 5.53
CA PHE A 25 9.46 -15.32 4.81
C PHE A 25 10.12 -14.27 5.72
N GLY A 26 9.69 -14.16 6.99
CA GLY A 26 10.32 -13.28 7.98
C GLY A 26 10.46 -11.84 7.48
N ALA A 27 11.69 -11.40 7.18
CA ALA A 27 12.01 -10.05 6.68
C ALA A 27 11.38 -9.74 5.30
N TRP A 28 11.15 -10.74 4.45
CA TRP A 28 10.51 -10.54 3.16
C TRP A 28 9.04 -10.12 3.27
N THR A 29 8.40 -10.40 4.42
CA THR A 29 7.04 -9.95 4.69
C THR A 29 6.93 -8.42 4.64
N TYR A 30 7.94 -7.68 5.12
CA TYR A 30 7.92 -6.22 5.07
C TYR A 30 7.90 -5.68 3.64
N VAL A 31 8.61 -6.35 2.72
CA VAL A 31 8.66 -5.99 1.30
C VAL A 31 7.32 -6.28 0.63
N ILE A 32 6.69 -7.40 0.96
CA ILE A 32 5.37 -7.78 0.45
C ILE A 32 4.30 -6.81 0.94
N LEU A 33 4.31 -6.48 2.25
CA LEU A 33 3.44 -5.47 2.87
C LEU A 33 3.58 -4.11 2.18
N PHE A 34 4.82 -3.66 2.00
CA PHE A 34 5.14 -2.43 1.26
C PHE A 34 4.55 -2.44 -0.14
N LEU A 35 4.75 -3.54 -0.89
CA LEU A 35 4.33 -3.63 -2.28
C LEU A 35 2.79 -3.69 -2.43
N ILE A 36 2.10 -4.38 -1.52
CA ILE A 36 0.63 -4.43 -1.49
C ILE A 36 0.07 -3.03 -1.29
N VAL A 37 0.52 -2.32 -0.24
CA VAL A 37 0.05 -0.96 0.09
C VAL A 37 0.42 0.03 -1.01
N PHE A 38 1.63 -0.07 -1.56
CA PHE A 38 2.08 0.75 -2.68
C PHE A 38 1.21 0.55 -3.93
N VAL A 39 0.83 -0.69 -4.24
CA VAL A 39 -0.03 -0.99 -5.40
C VAL A 39 -1.47 -0.52 -5.16
N GLU A 40 -2.01 -0.73 -3.96
CA GLU A 40 -3.36 -0.31 -3.56
C GLU A 40 -3.55 1.21 -3.62
N THR A 41 -2.57 1.98 -3.13
CA THR A 41 -2.59 3.46 -3.13
C THR A 41 -2.07 4.07 -4.43
N GLY A 42 -1.13 3.40 -5.10
CA GLY A 42 -0.46 3.91 -6.29
C GLY A 42 -1.19 3.65 -7.60
N ILE A 43 -1.90 2.53 -7.73
CA ILE A 43 -2.58 2.16 -8.98
C ILE A 43 -4.09 2.27 -8.80
N VAL A 44 -4.69 3.29 -9.42
CA VAL A 44 -6.15 3.57 -9.42
C VAL A 44 -7.01 2.34 -9.79
N VAL A 45 -6.45 1.40 -10.54
CA VAL A 45 -7.16 0.21 -11.07
C VAL A 45 -7.24 -0.95 -10.05
N PHE A 46 -6.46 -0.95 -8.97
CA PHE A 46 -6.36 -2.07 -8.04
C PHE A 46 -6.80 -1.78 -6.57
N PRO A 47 -7.96 -1.15 -6.31
CA PRO A 47 -8.48 -0.97 -4.94
C PRO A 47 -9.02 -2.27 -4.31
N PHE A 48 -8.97 -3.39 -5.03
CA PHE A 48 -9.47 -4.69 -4.57
C PHE A 48 -8.42 -5.50 -3.78
N LEU A 49 -7.18 -5.02 -3.65
CA LEU A 49 -6.19 -5.67 -2.79
C LEU A 49 -6.58 -5.45 -1.32
N PRO A 50 -6.69 -6.49 -0.48
CA PRO A 50 -7.10 -6.37 0.92
C PRO A 50 -5.95 -5.88 1.83
N GLY A 51 -5.32 -4.75 1.50
CA GLY A 51 -4.14 -4.26 2.21
C GLY A 51 -4.42 -3.84 3.65
N ASP A 52 -5.55 -3.18 3.92
CA ASP A 52 -5.97 -2.81 5.29
C ASP A 52 -6.13 -4.03 6.22
N SER A 53 -6.77 -5.07 5.71
CA SER A 53 -7.02 -6.31 6.46
C SER A 53 -5.72 -7.07 6.71
N LEU A 54 -4.82 -7.07 5.72
CA LEU A 54 -3.49 -7.66 5.82
C LEU A 54 -2.59 -6.87 6.80
N LEU A 55 -2.72 -5.54 6.87
CA LEU A 55 -2.02 -4.74 7.87
C LEU A 55 -2.49 -5.05 9.30
N PHE A 56 -3.80 -5.21 9.49
CA PHE A 56 -4.36 -5.59 10.78
C PHE A 56 -3.86 -6.96 11.23
N ALA A 57 -3.86 -7.94 10.33
CA ALA A 57 -3.34 -9.28 10.60
C ALA A 57 -1.81 -9.27 10.87
N ALA A 58 -1.03 -8.48 10.12
CA ALA A 58 0.41 -8.32 10.35
C ALA A 58 0.70 -7.68 11.71
N GLY A 59 -0.07 -6.65 12.10
CA GLY A 59 0.04 -6.00 13.40
C GLY A 59 -0.33 -6.92 14.56
N ALA A 60 -1.41 -7.71 14.41
CA ALA A 60 -1.81 -8.71 15.39
C ALA A 60 -0.71 -9.76 15.61
N MET A 61 -0.06 -10.21 14.53
CA MET A 61 1.07 -11.15 14.62
C MET A 61 2.35 -10.54 15.17
N ALA A 62 2.62 -9.26 14.92
CA ALA A 62 3.77 -8.56 15.50
C ALA A 62 3.62 -8.37 17.03
N SER A 63 2.38 -8.41 17.55
CA SER A 63 2.09 -8.35 18.99
C SER A 63 2.36 -9.69 19.72
N LEU A 64 2.46 -10.81 18.99
CA LEU A 64 2.70 -12.12 19.60
C LEU A 64 4.12 -12.23 20.16
N SER A 65 4.24 -12.75 21.38
CA SER A 65 5.53 -12.98 22.03
C SER A 65 6.35 -14.03 21.26
N GLY A 66 7.53 -13.64 20.76
CA GLY A 66 8.40 -14.49 19.93
C GLY A 66 8.22 -14.33 18.42
N SER A 67 7.40 -13.37 17.98
CA SER A 67 7.26 -13.05 16.55
C SER A 67 8.58 -12.52 15.96
N LYS A 68 8.90 -12.95 14.73
CA LYS A 68 9.99 -12.39 13.92
C LYS A 68 9.63 -11.03 13.32
N LEU A 69 8.38 -10.60 13.49
CA LEU A 69 7.85 -9.36 12.94
C LEU A 69 7.94 -8.24 13.98
N SER A 70 8.51 -7.11 13.59
CA SER A 70 8.65 -5.92 14.40
C SER A 70 7.60 -4.89 13.99
N LEU A 71 6.70 -4.56 14.91
CA LEU A 71 5.62 -3.61 14.66
C LEU A 71 6.11 -2.24 14.15
N PRO A 72 7.18 -1.63 14.70
CA PRO A 72 7.74 -0.40 14.15
C PRO A 72 8.19 -0.51 12.69
N ILE A 73 8.73 -1.66 12.29
CA ILE A 73 9.21 -1.89 10.91
C ILE A 73 8.02 -2.06 9.96
N VAL A 74 6.98 -2.79 10.39
CA VAL A 74 5.72 -2.88 9.63
C VAL A 74 5.17 -1.47 9.39
N MET A 75 5.01 -0.68 10.45
CA MET A 75 4.51 0.70 10.33
C MET A 75 5.34 1.55 9.38
N LEU A 76 6.66 1.50 9.50
CA LEU A 76 7.56 2.30 8.66
C LEU A 76 7.45 1.88 7.18
N ALA A 77 7.45 0.57 6.91
CA ALA A 77 7.28 0.04 5.56
C ALA A 77 5.94 0.47 4.95
N THR A 78 4.84 0.38 5.72
CA THR A 78 3.51 0.80 5.26
C THR A 78 3.44 2.29 4.96
N VAL A 79 3.97 3.13 5.85
CA VAL A 79 3.95 4.59 5.68
C VAL A 79 4.73 5.00 4.44
N ILE A 80 5.92 4.42 4.23
CA ILE A 80 6.72 4.70 3.03
C ILE A 80 5.98 4.22 1.78
N GLY A 81 5.36 3.03 1.83
CA GLY A 81 4.56 2.49 0.72
C GLY A 81 3.38 3.39 0.34
N ALA A 82 2.61 3.85 1.33
CA ALA A 82 1.47 4.72 1.13
C ALA A 82 1.89 6.09 0.57
N ILE A 83 2.93 6.73 1.13
CA ILE A 83 3.42 8.03 0.64
C ILE A 83 3.90 7.91 -0.82
N LEU A 84 4.66 6.86 -1.14
CA LEU A 84 5.15 6.64 -2.50
C LEU A 84 4.03 6.30 -3.48
N GLY A 85 3.05 5.52 -3.04
CA GLY A 85 1.87 5.20 -3.83
C GLY A 85 1.05 6.46 -4.12
N ASP A 86 0.70 7.24 -3.11
CA ASP A 86 -0.03 8.50 -3.27
C ASP A 86 0.72 9.50 -4.15
N LEU A 87 2.06 9.59 -4.03
CA LEU A 87 2.88 10.43 -4.90
C LEU A 87 2.84 9.95 -6.36
N MET A 88 2.93 8.64 -6.59
CA MET A 88 2.87 8.06 -7.93
C MET A 88 1.46 8.24 -8.54
N ASN A 89 0.42 8.04 -7.74
CA ASN A 89 -0.98 8.23 -8.12
C ASN A 89 -1.25 9.70 -8.48
N TYR A 90 -0.78 10.64 -7.65
CA TYR A 90 -0.87 12.07 -7.92
C TYR A 90 -0.17 12.46 -9.22
N HIS A 91 1.02 11.93 -9.47
CA HIS A 91 1.75 12.20 -10.71
C HIS A 91 1.01 11.63 -11.94
N HIS A 92 0.47 10.40 -11.85
CA HIS A 92 -0.35 9.84 -12.93
C HIS A 92 -1.62 10.65 -13.15
N PHE A 93 -2.34 11.02 -12.10
CA PHE A 93 -3.58 11.79 -12.22
C PHE A 93 -3.34 13.17 -12.83
N THR A 94 -2.33 13.90 -12.35
CA THR A 94 -1.95 15.22 -12.91
C THR A 94 -1.45 15.15 -14.34
N THR A 95 -0.79 14.06 -14.75
CA THR A 95 -0.28 13.93 -16.11
C THR A 95 -1.36 13.50 -17.12
N PHE A 96 -2.28 12.62 -16.73
CA PHE A 96 -3.27 12.02 -17.64
C PHE A 96 -4.66 12.65 -17.58
N HIS A 97 -5.07 13.20 -16.43
CA HIS A 97 -6.40 13.78 -16.21
C HIS A 97 -6.39 15.28 -15.92
N ALA A 98 -5.23 15.96 -15.98
CA ALA A 98 -5.25 17.41 -15.93
C ALA A 98 -6.00 17.94 -17.17
N PRO A 99 -7.16 18.62 -17.01
CA PRO A 99 -7.59 19.55 -18.04
C PRO A 99 -6.46 20.59 -18.17
N GLN A 100 -6.20 21.05 -19.39
CA GLN A 100 -5.20 22.07 -19.75
C GLN A 100 -5.48 23.47 -19.12
N GLY A 101 -6.01 23.54 -17.90
CA GLY A 101 -6.53 24.76 -17.28
C GLY A 101 -6.40 24.90 -15.77
N ILE A 102 -5.95 23.90 -15.00
CA ILE A 102 -5.62 24.12 -13.59
C ILE A 102 -4.16 24.57 -13.51
N LYS A 103 -3.94 25.86 -13.78
CA LYS A 103 -2.77 26.53 -13.21
C LYS A 103 -3.02 26.61 -11.72
N ILE A 104 -2.22 25.89 -10.94
CA ILE A 104 -2.18 26.09 -9.49
C ILE A 104 -1.74 27.55 -9.32
N GLN A 105 -2.69 28.42 -9.01
CA GLN A 105 -2.45 29.84 -8.83
C GLN A 105 -1.74 30.02 -7.50
N THR A 106 -0.43 29.74 -7.48
CA THR A 106 0.49 30.21 -6.45
C THR A 106 0.57 31.73 -6.60
N THR A 107 -0.38 32.46 -6.01
CA THR A 107 -0.28 33.91 -5.88
C THR A 107 0.24 34.23 -4.48
N PRO A 108 1.47 34.72 -4.33
CA PRO A 108 1.81 35.57 -3.21
C PRO A 108 1.64 37.02 -3.65
N ASN A 109 0.41 37.47 -3.90
CA ASN A 109 0.14 38.90 -4.10
C ASN A 109 -0.55 39.46 -2.86
N PHE A 110 0.17 39.39 -1.74
CA PHE A 110 0.03 40.38 -0.67
C PHE A 110 1.16 41.38 -0.87
N LEU A 111 1.03 42.31 -1.83
CA LEU A 111 1.60 43.65 -1.79
C LEU A 111 0.90 44.49 -2.88
N TYR A 112 0.46 45.69 -2.49
CA TYR A 112 -0.23 46.74 -3.26
C TYR A 112 -1.74 46.54 -3.45
N ASP A 113 -2.52 46.87 -2.41
CA ASP A 113 -3.35 48.10 -2.35
C ASP A 113 -3.82 48.36 -0.90
#